data_AF-A0A1Z9CY94-F1
#
_entry.id   AF-A0A1Z9CY94-F1
#
_cell.length_a   1.000
_cell.length_b   1.000
_cell.length_c   1.000
_cell.angle_alpha   90.00
_cell.angle_beta   90.00
_cell.angle_gamma   90.00
#
_symmetry.space_group_name_H-M   'P 1'
#
loop_
_entity.id
_entity.type
_entity.pdbx_description
1 polymer ?
#
loop_
_entity_poly.entity_id
_entity_poly.type
_entity_poly.pdbx_seq_one_letter_code
_entity_poly.pdbx_strand_id
1 'polypeptide(L)'
;YRFLGDQVDGGAVWNNRNSGVMLHSQSPESNDFGQYFPISIEIQLLGGLGEGKRTTGNLCTPGTAVEINDEINYTHCINSNSKTYHGDQWVSAEVIVYGEEQIIHIIENDTVLKYEKPQIGGGFSQPQLGDKDWTLNGIESKDNWLFKEGEFLNSGYIALQAESHAIDFKNIKLLNLCGCMDIEAKNFKSHFIKKDNSKCIY
;
A
#
# COMPACT_ATOMS: atom_id res chain seq x y z
N TYR A 1 -5.36 -12.29 5.24
CA TYR A 1 -4.62 -12.15 6.51
C TYR A 1 -5.54 -12.50 7.67
N ARG A 2 -5.02 -12.71 8.88
CA ARG A 2 -5.81 -12.59 10.12
C ARG A 2 -4.90 -12.11 11.24
N PHE A 3 -5.48 -11.42 12.21
CA PHE A 3 -4.82 -11.13 13.48
C PHE A 3 -5.15 -12.21 14.50
N LEU A 4 -4.21 -12.47 15.41
CA LEU A 4 -4.31 -13.50 16.43
C LEU A 4 -3.51 -13.08 17.66
N GLY A 5 -3.90 -13.62 18.82
CA GLY A 5 -3.23 -13.35 20.08
C GLY A 5 -3.18 -11.86 20.45
N ASP A 6 -2.22 -11.53 21.30
CA ASP A 6 -2.04 -10.19 21.83
C ASP A 6 -0.88 -9.46 21.14
N GLN A 7 -0.96 -8.14 21.17
CA GLN A 7 0.15 -7.28 20.77
C GLN A 7 1.34 -7.52 21.71
N VAL A 8 2.56 -7.51 21.18
CA VAL A 8 3.75 -7.66 22.03
C VAL A 8 3.92 -6.48 22.98
N ASP A 9 4.44 -6.75 24.17
CA ASP A 9 4.69 -5.72 25.19
C ASP A 9 5.60 -4.61 24.65
N GLY A 10 5.23 -3.36 24.94
CA GLY A 10 5.92 -2.17 24.42
C GLY A 10 5.51 -1.74 23.01
N GLY A 11 4.61 -2.48 22.36
CA GLY A 11 3.99 -2.06 21.11
C GLY A 11 3.23 -0.74 21.23
N ALA A 12 3.23 0.05 20.16
CA ALA A 12 2.53 1.34 20.17
C ALA A 12 1.01 1.15 20.30
N VAL A 13 0.35 2.01 21.08
CA VAL A 13 -1.09 1.86 21.41
C VAL A 13 -1.99 1.78 20.17
N TRP A 14 -1.65 2.51 19.11
CA TRP A 14 -2.41 2.55 17.86
C TRP A 14 -2.26 1.26 17.02
N ASN A 15 -1.34 0.39 17.38
CA ASN A 15 -0.93 -0.78 16.60
C ASN A 15 -1.63 -2.09 17.03
N ASN A 16 -2.68 -1.98 17.84
CA ASN A 16 -3.52 -3.11 18.18
C ASN A 16 -4.26 -3.61 16.92
N ARG A 17 -3.97 -4.85 16.50
CA ARG A 17 -4.48 -5.51 15.29
C ARG A 17 -4.31 -4.65 14.05
N ASN A 18 -3.08 -4.16 13.85
CA ASN A 18 -2.69 -3.32 12.72
C ASN A 18 -1.47 -3.93 11.98
N SER A 19 -1.50 -3.82 10.67
CA SER A 19 -0.47 -4.22 9.71
C SER A 19 -0.85 -3.61 8.35
N GLY A 20 -0.10 -3.92 7.31
CA GLY A 20 -0.27 -3.30 6.00
C GLY A 20 0.48 -4.04 4.91
N VAL A 21 0.10 -3.78 3.67
CA VAL A 21 0.91 -4.14 2.50
C VAL A 21 1.27 -2.86 1.76
N MET A 22 2.55 -2.64 1.56
CA MET A 22 3.06 -1.50 0.82
C MET A 22 3.16 -1.87 -0.66
N LEU A 23 2.71 -0.96 -1.50
CA LEU A 23 2.67 -0.98 -2.95
C LEU A 23 3.49 0.19 -3.46
N HIS A 24 4.08 0.04 -4.65
CA HIS A 24 5.02 1.02 -5.19
C HIS A 24 6.07 1.47 -4.17
N SER A 25 6.47 0.55 -3.28
CA SER A 25 7.41 0.84 -2.21
C SER A 25 8.78 1.15 -2.81
N GLN A 26 9.50 2.08 -2.18
CA GLN A 26 10.93 2.21 -2.38
C GLN A 26 11.66 0.88 -2.14
N SER A 27 12.88 0.75 -2.65
CA SER A 27 13.65 -0.48 -2.49
C SER A 27 14.09 -0.67 -1.05
N PRO A 28 14.25 -1.93 -0.59
CA PRO A 28 14.85 -2.20 0.72
C PRO A 28 16.22 -1.56 0.88
N GLU A 29 17.03 -1.56 -0.18
CA GLU A 29 18.37 -0.95 -0.20
C GLU A 29 18.36 0.56 -0.01
N SER A 30 17.32 1.25 -0.48
CA SER A 30 17.22 2.71 -0.34
C SER A 30 16.60 3.18 0.97
N ASN A 31 16.20 2.26 1.86
CA ASN A 31 15.69 2.65 3.19
C ASN A 31 16.83 3.14 4.06
N ASP A 32 16.62 4.27 4.73
CA ASP A 32 17.56 4.75 5.74
C ASP A 32 17.51 3.82 6.96
N PHE A 33 18.65 3.70 7.65
CA PHE A 33 18.68 2.93 8.88
C PHE A 33 17.83 3.62 9.95
N GLY A 34 16.84 2.90 10.50
CA GLY A 34 15.91 3.46 11.47
C GLY A 34 14.70 4.17 10.86
N GLN A 35 14.56 4.17 9.53
CA GLN A 35 13.35 4.62 8.85
C GLN A 35 12.15 3.75 9.28
N TYR A 36 11.05 4.40 9.68
CA TYR A 36 9.90 3.68 10.23
C TYR A 36 9.05 2.98 9.18
N PHE A 37 8.83 3.63 8.03
CA PHE A 37 8.08 3.09 6.90
C PHE A 37 8.77 3.44 5.58
N PRO A 38 8.73 2.57 4.56
CA PRO A 38 9.20 2.93 3.23
C PRO A 38 8.31 4.02 2.63
N ILE A 39 8.89 4.91 1.81
CA ILE A 39 8.13 5.78 0.91
C ILE A 39 7.31 4.87 -0.02
N SER A 40 5.99 4.89 0.12
CA SER A 40 5.11 3.90 -0.47
C SER A 40 3.63 4.29 -0.41
N ILE A 41 2.81 3.50 -1.10
CA ILE A 41 1.36 3.46 -0.93
C ILE A 41 1.03 2.25 -0.06
N GLU A 42 0.28 2.41 1.02
CA GLU A 42 -0.08 1.31 1.92
C GLU A 42 -1.57 0.96 1.79
N ILE A 43 -1.87 -0.32 1.60
CA ILE A 43 -3.17 -0.87 1.97
C ILE A 43 -3.12 -1.34 3.44
N GLN A 44 -3.76 -0.57 4.32
CA GLN A 44 -3.78 -0.86 5.75
C GLN A 44 -4.73 -2.02 6.08
N LEU A 45 -4.20 -3.01 6.79
CA LEU A 45 -4.91 -4.20 7.25
C LEU A 45 -5.24 -4.05 8.73
N LEU A 46 -6.52 -3.99 9.09
CA LEU A 46 -6.97 -3.81 10.47
C LEU A 46 -7.90 -4.96 10.88
N GLY A 47 -7.69 -5.47 12.09
CA GLY A 47 -8.64 -6.35 12.77
C GLY A 47 -9.63 -5.54 13.61
N GLY A 48 -10.88 -6.00 13.67
CA GLY A 48 -11.88 -5.44 14.57
C GLY A 48 -11.49 -5.64 16.04
N LEU A 49 -11.85 -4.70 16.91
CA LEU A 49 -11.49 -4.65 18.33
C LEU A 49 -12.52 -5.31 19.25
N GLY A 50 -13.36 -6.21 18.72
CA GLY A 50 -14.52 -6.76 19.43
C GLY A 50 -15.72 -5.82 19.58
N GLU A 51 -15.54 -4.52 19.41
CA GLU A 51 -16.60 -3.50 19.47
C GLU A 51 -16.38 -2.37 18.45
N GLY A 52 -17.43 -1.59 18.21
CA GLY A 52 -17.40 -0.42 17.33
C GLY A 52 -17.19 -0.73 15.85
N LYS A 53 -17.11 0.33 15.05
CA LYS A 53 -16.76 0.24 13.62
C LYS A 53 -15.28 0.56 13.44
N ARG A 54 -14.59 -0.30 12.70
CA ARG A 54 -13.20 -0.14 12.26
C ARG A 54 -13.05 -0.73 10.85
N THR A 55 -12.75 0.11 9.87
CA THR A 55 -12.58 -0.30 8.47
C THR A 55 -11.17 -0.85 8.23
N THR A 56 -11.00 -1.62 7.17
CA THR A 56 -9.74 -2.17 6.68
C THR A 56 -9.65 -2.02 5.17
N GLY A 57 -8.48 -2.22 4.57
CA GLY A 57 -8.24 -1.79 3.20
C GLY A 57 -8.23 -0.26 3.11
N ASN A 58 -7.90 0.43 4.21
CA ASN A 58 -7.70 1.87 4.21
C ASN A 58 -6.43 2.18 3.40
N LEU A 59 -6.30 3.40 2.92
CA LEU A 59 -5.08 3.89 2.31
C LEU A 59 -4.25 4.61 3.37
N CYS A 60 -2.95 4.31 3.48
CA CYS A 60 -2.00 5.23 4.07
C CYS A 60 -0.87 5.60 3.09
N THR A 61 -0.36 6.83 3.16
CA THR A 61 0.52 7.41 2.13
C THR A 61 1.86 7.91 2.71
N PRO A 62 2.67 7.06 3.37
CA PRO A 62 3.96 7.50 3.89
C PRO A 62 4.85 7.99 2.75
N GLY A 63 5.16 9.29 2.75
CA GLY A 63 6.02 9.87 1.71
C GLY A 63 5.33 10.18 0.39
N THR A 64 4.04 9.90 0.29
CA THR A 64 3.30 9.88 -0.98
C THR A 64 1.99 10.65 -0.86
N ALA A 65 1.40 10.96 -2.01
CA ALA A 65 0.07 11.56 -2.13
C ALA A 65 -0.67 10.87 -3.28
N VAL A 66 -1.98 11.02 -3.32
CA VAL A 66 -2.85 10.44 -4.35
C VAL A 66 -3.87 11.47 -4.81
N GLU A 67 -4.51 11.24 -5.95
CA GLU A 67 -5.65 12.03 -6.40
C GLU A 67 -6.97 11.36 -6.01
N ILE A 68 -7.88 12.14 -5.41
CA ILE A 68 -9.25 11.73 -5.05
C ILE A 68 -10.17 12.88 -5.44
N ASN A 69 -11.20 12.59 -6.25
CA ASN A 69 -12.13 13.60 -6.79
C ASN A 69 -11.39 14.72 -7.56
N ASP A 70 -10.43 14.36 -8.41
CA ASP A 70 -9.63 15.27 -9.23
C ASP A 70 -8.74 16.26 -8.41
N GLU A 71 -8.57 16.03 -7.11
CA GLU A 71 -7.74 16.84 -6.22
C GLU A 71 -6.63 16.00 -5.56
N ILE A 72 -5.41 16.57 -5.49
CA ILE A 72 -4.30 15.93 -4.77
C ILE A 72 -4.61 15.93 -3.28
N ASN A 73 -4.61 14.74 -2.69
CA ASN A 73 -4.89 14.50 -1.29
C ASN A 73 -3.60 14.09 -0.56
N TYR A 74 -3.18 14.95 0.37
CA TYR A 74 -2.02 14.73 1.26
C TYR A 74 -2.40 14.15 2.62
N THR A 75 -3.64 13.69 2.79
CA THR A 75 -4.09 13.05 4.04
C THR A 75 -3.41 11.71 4.18
N HIS A 76 -2.61 11.57 5.24
CA HIS A 76 -1.78 10.38 5.43
C HIS A 76 -2.58 9.08 5.53
N CYS A 77 -3.74 9.06 6.19
CA CYS A 77 -4.59 7.86 6.23
C CYS A 77 -6.05 8.19 5.88
N ILE A 78 -6.58 7.45 4.91
CA ILE A 78 -7.92 7.63 4.33
C ILE A 78 -8.70 6.34 4.51
N ASN A 79 -9.82 6.42 5.24
CA ASN A 79 -10.66 5.27 5.53
C ASN A 79 -11.31 4.72 4.24
N SER A 80 -11.34 3.40 4.14
CA SER A 80 -12.17 2.69 3.17
C SER A 80 -13.63 2.64 3.61
N ASN A 81 -14.48 2.05 2.76
CA ASN A 81 -15.88 1.74 3.11
C ASN A 81 -16.10 0.28 3.53
N SER A 82 -15.05 -0.44 3.96
CA SER A 82 -15.19 -1.86 4.31
C SER A 82 -16.07 -2.09 5.55
N LYS A 83 -16.55 -3.34 5.69
CA LYS A 83 -17.07 -3.84 6.97
C LYS A 83 -15.94 -3.98 8.00
N THR A 84 -16.32 -4.19 9.25
CA THR A 84 -15.41 -4.55 10.34
C THR A 84 -15.41 -6.05 10.55
N TYR A 85 -14.21 -6.63 10.70
CA TYR A 85 -14.00 -8.06 10.86
C TYR A 85 -13.43 -8.35 12.26
N HIS A 86 -14.30 -8.65 13.23
CA HIS A 86 -13.92 -8.89 14.63
C HIS A 86 -13.38 -10.32 14.86
N GLY A 87 -12.60 -10.51 15.92
CA GLY A 87 -12.05 -11.82 16.29
C GLY A 87 -11.00 -12.33 15.29
N ASP A 88 -10.59 -13.58 15.44
CA ASP A 88 -9.43 -14.18 14.74
C ASP A 88 -9.82 -14.81 13.39
N GLN A 89 -10.64 -14.10 12.63
CA GLN A 89 -11.14 -14.59 11.33
C GLN A 89 -10.19 -14.24 10.18
N TRP A 90 -10.18 -15.09 9.16
CA TRP A 90 -9.48 -14.80 7.92
C TRP A 90 -10.23 -13.73 7.13
N VAL A 91 -9.50 -12.72 6.67
CA VAL A 91 -9.98 -11.67 5.78
C VAL A 91 -9.17 -11.72 4.49
N SER A 92 -9.86 -11.74 3.35
CA SER A 92 -9.29 -11.64 2.02
C SER A 92 -9.10 -10.17 1.64
N ALA A 93 -7.88 -9.82 1.22
CA ALA A 93 -7.55 -8.52 0.66
C ALA A 93 -6.91 -8.71 -0.71
N GLU A 94 -7.34 -7.89 -1.66
CA GLU A 94 -6.82 -7.83 -3.02
C GLU A 94 -6.64 -6.37 -3.40
N VAL A 95 -5.59 -6.09 -4.19
CA VAL A 95 -5.37 -4.78 -4.77
C VAL A 95 -5.11 -4.93 -6.25
N ILE A 96 -5.82 -4.13 -7.04
CA ILE A 96 -5.58 -4.00 -8.48
C ILE A 96 -4.82 -2.70 -8.71
N VAL A 97 -3.66 -2.80 -9.36
CA VAL A 97 -2.74 -1.66 -9.60
C VAL A 97 -2.56 -1.46 -11.10
N TYR A 98 -3.10 -0.36 -11.61
CA TYR A 98 -2.96 0.04 -13.01
C TYR A 98 -1.81 1.05 -13.18
N GLY A 99 -0.62 0.70 -12.68
CA GLY A 99 0.52 1.63 -12.62
C GLY A 99 0.18 2.84 -11.77
N GLU A 100 0.33 4.03 -12.34
CA GLU A 100 -0.08 5.31 -11.79
C GLU A 100 -1.54 5.68 -12.09
N GLU A 101 -2.20 5.02 -13.04
CA GLU A 101 -3.53 5.47 -13.48
C GLU A 101 -4.56 5.31 -12.36
N GLN A 102 -4.59 4.15 -11.70
CA GLN A 102 -5.58 3.86 -10.68
C GLN A 102 -5.15 2.69 -9.78
N ILE A 103 -5.51 2.78 -8.50
CA ILE A 103 -5.39 1.69 -7.52
C ILE A 103 -6.75 1.41 -6.90
N ILE A 104 -7.11 0.12 -6.79
CA ILE A 104 -8.41 -0.34 -6.29
C ILE A 104 -8.18 -1.32 -5.14
N HIS A 105 -8.72 -1.02 -3.96
CA HIS A 105 -8.71 -1.93 -2.82
C HIS A 105 -9.98 -2.78 -2.80
N ILE A 106 -9.81 -4.09 -2.65
CA ILE A 106 -10.90 -5.06 -2.56
C ILE A 106 -10.76 -5.85 -1.26
N ILE A 107 -11.82 -5.89 -0.45
CA ILE A 107 -11.89 -6.67 0.80
C ILE A 107 -13.11 -7.59 0.72
N GLU A 108 -12.92 -8.90 0.93
CA GLU A 108 -14.00 -9.90 0.85
C GLU A 108 -14.86 -9.80 -0.43
N ASN A 109 -14.18 -9.59 -1.58
CA ASN A 109 -14.78 -9.40 -2.91
C ASN A 109 -15.60 -8.11 -3.10
N ASP A 110 -15.55 -7.18 -2.14
CA ASP A 110 -16.17 -5.86 -2.26
C ASP A 110 -15.11 -4.79 -2.53
N THR A 111 -15.41 -3.85 -3.43
CA THR A 111 -14.51 -2.72 -3.71
C THR A 111 -14.72 -1.66 -2.64
N VAL A 112 -13.70 -1.43 -1.81
CA VAL A 112 -13.83 -0.58 -0.62
C VAL A 112 -13.16 0.78 -0.75
N LEU A 113 -12.22 0.93 -1.69
CA LEU A 113 -11.53 2.19 -1.95
C LEU A 113 -10.98 2.23 -3.38
N LYS A 114 -10.99 3.41 -4.00
CA LYS A 114 -10.37 3.72 -5.30
C LYS A 114 -9.72 5.09 -5.24
N TYR A 115 -8.56 5.23 -5.87
CA TYR A 115 -7.84 6.49 -6.02
C TYR A 115 -6.88 6.39 -7.20
N GLU A 116 -6.35 7.54 -7.62
CA GLU A 116 -5.60 7.68 -8.86
C GLU A 116 -4.28 8.40 -8.62
N LYS A 117 -3.37 8.33 -9.59
CA LYS A 117 -2.14 9.12 -9.66
C LYS A 117 -1.34 9.16 -8.36
N PRO A 118 -0.97 8.00 -7.78
CA PRO A 118 -0.04 7.98 -6.66
C PRO A 118 1.27 8.66 -7.05
N GLN A 119 1.78 9.56 -6.21
CA GLN A 119 2.94 10.39 -6.48
C GLN A 119 3.75 10.65 -5.21
N ILE A 120 5.00 11.07 -5.35
CA ILE A 120 5.81 11.52 -4.20
C ILE A 120 5.22 12.81 -3.62
N GLY A 121 4.97 12.82 -2.31
CA GLY A 121 4.10 13.80 -1.65
C GLY A 121 4.80 15.03 -1.07
N GLY A 122 6.15 15.13 -1.12
CA GLY A 122 6.89 16.27 -0.55
C GLY A 122 6.92 16.33 1.00
N GLY A 123 6.22 15.41 1.67
CA GLY A 123 6.27 15.15 3.10
C GLY A 123 6.04 13.67 3.37
N PHE A 124 5.99 13.27 4.64
CA PHE A 124 5.89 11.86 5.04
C PHE A 124 4.51 11.51 5.60
N SER A 125 4.31 11.58 6.91
CA SER A 125 3.06 11.21 7.59
C SER A 125 2.34 12.41 8.17
N GLN A 126 3.08 13.50 8.39
CA GLN A 126 2.62 14.74 9.01
C GLN A 126 3.27 15.92 8.28
N PRO A 127 2.96 16.13 6.98
CA PRO A 127 3.66 17.10 6.12
C PRO A 127 3.66 18.53 6.69
N GLN A 128 2.66 18.89 7.50
CA GLN A 128 2.59 20.16 8.24
C GLN A 128 3.76 20.41 9.20
N LEU A 129 4.52 19.38 9.58
CA LEU A 129 5.71 19.50 10.43
C LEU A 129 6.98 19.86 9.63
N GLY A 130 6.91 19.92 8.30
CA GLY A 130 8.05 20.21 7.43
C GLY A 130 9.21 19.25 7.67
N ASP A 131 10.42 19.79 7.85
CA ASP A 131 11.64 19.02 8.10
C ASP A 131 11.57 18.04 9.29
N LYS A 132 10.73 18.34 10.28
CA LYS A 132 10.56 17.44 11.43
C LYS A 132 9.80 16.17 11.06
N ASP A 133 8.94 16.19 10.05
CA ASP A 133 8.22 15.00 9.60
C ASP A 133 9.19 13.90 9.14
N TRP A 134 10.20 14.28 8.35
CA TRP A 134 11.23 13.36 7.87
C TRP A 134 12.10 12.81 8.99
N THR A 135 12.64 13.70 9.83
CA THR A 135 13.60 13.31 10.88
C THR A 135 12.94 12.50 12.00
N LEU A 136 11.68 12.78 12.36
CA LEU A 136 10.93 11.98 13.34
C LEU A 136 10.59 10.57 12.83
N ASN A 137 10.58 10.37 11.51
CA ASN A 137 10.34 9.08 10.87
C ASN A 137 11.63 8.36 10.42
N GLY A 138 12.80 8.86 10.86
CA GLY A 138 14.10 8.23 10.62
C GLY A 138 14.61 8.37 9.18
N ILE A 139 14.16 9.40 8.45
CA ILE A 139 14.56 9.60 7.05
C ILE A 139 15.63 10.68 6.99
N GLU A 140 16.85 10.26 6.71
CA GLU A 140 18.01 11.13 6.50
C GLU A 140 18.15 11.53 5.03
N SER A 141 17.73 10.66 4.12
CA SER A 141 17.80 10.83 2.66
C SER A 141 16.69 11.73 2.08
N LYS A 142 16.06 12.59 2.88
CA LYS A 142 14.88 13.38 2.50
C LYS A 142 15.08 14.22 1.23
N ASP A 143 16.28 14.73 0.99
CA ASP A 143 16.57 15.58 -0.17
C ASP A 143 16.36 14.83 -1.50
N ASN A 144 16.61 13.50 -1.52
CA ASN A 144 16.34 12.65 -2.68
C ASN A 144 14.84 12.55 -2.97
N TRP A 145 14.00 12.60 -1.94
CA TRP A 145 12.56 12.50 -2.05
C TRP A 145 11.93 13.85 -2.39
N LEU A 146 12.40 14.93 -1.77
CA LEU A 146 11.97 16.30 -2.10
C LEU A 146 12.30 16.66 -3.56
N PHE A 147 13.43 16.20 -4.10
CA PHE A 147 13.77 16.41 -5.51
C PHE A 147 12.77 15.72 -6.47
N LYS A 148 12.10 14.67 -6.02
CA LYS A 148 11.15 13.87 -6.80
C LYS A 148 9.68 14.22 -6.50
N GLU A 149 9.42 15.27 -5.74
CA GLU A 149 8.05 15.68 -5.40
C GLU A 149 7.19 15.83 -6.67
N GLY A 150 6.00 15.23 -6.65
CA GLY A 150 5.09 15.18 -7.79
C GLY A 150 5.44 14.12 -8.86
N GLU A 151 6.53 13.37 -8.72
CA GLU A 151 6.82 12.24 -9.62
C GLU A 151 5.82 11.11 -9.38
N PHE A 152 5.18 10.64 -10.46
CA PHE A 152 4.21 9.54 -10.40
C PHE A 152 4.87 8.19 -10.09
N LEU A 153 4.17 7.40 -9.28
CA LEU A 153 4.57 6.06 -8.88
C LEU A 153 4.00 5.02 -9.85
N ASN A 154 4.82 4.62 -10.83
CA ASN A 154 4.40 3.67 -11.87
C ASN A 154 4.75 2.22 -11.51
N SER A 155 5.74 2.02 -10.63
CA SER A 155 6.23 0.70 -10.21
C SER A 155 7.04 0.82 -8.92
N GLY A 156 7.14 -0.27 -8.17
CA GLY A 156 8.05 -0.38 -7.03
C GLY A 156 8.02 -1.77 -6.43
N TYR A 157 8.51 -1.87 -5.21
CA TYR A 157 8.50 -3.11 -4.43
C TYR A 157 7.14 -3.33 -3.77
N ILE A 158 6.87 -4.59 -3.42
CA ILE A 158 5.77 -4.96 -2.54
C ILE A 158 6.39 -5.40 -1.21
N ALA A 159 5.97 -4.79 -0.11
CA ALA A 159 6.42 -5.14 1.23
C ALA A 159 5.23 -5.51 2.11
N LEU A 160 5.40 -6.49 3.00
CA LEU A 160 4.43 -6.81 4.04
C LEU A 160 4.93 -6.24 5.35
N GLN A 161 4.10 -5.43 5.97
CA GLN A 161 4.46 -4.77 7.21
C GLN A 161 4.48 -5.77 8.37
N ALA A 162 5.62 -5.85 9.04
CA ALA A 162 5.70 -6.41 10.38
C ALA A 162 5.63 -5.25 11.36
N GLU A 163 4.62 -5.25 12.22
CA GLU A 163 4.60 -4.36 13.39
C GLU A 163 4.60 -5.17 14.70
N SER A 164 3.83 -4.73 15.71
CA SER A 164 3.85 -5.33 17.05
C SER A 164 2.69 -6.29 17.32
N HIS A 165 1.67 -6.40 16.45
CA HIS A 165 0.61 -7.40 16.60
C HIS A 165 0.86 -8.61 15.71
N ALA A 166 0.72 -9.81 16.27
CA ALA A 166 0.81 -11.05 15.51
C ALA A 166 -0.25 -11.13 14.40
N ILE A 167 0.22 -11.43 13.19
CA ILE A 167 -0.58 -11.53 11.97
C ILE A 167 -0.14 -12.73 11.14
N ASP A 168 -1.11 -13.51 10.66
CA ASP A 168 -0.87 -14.57 9.69
C ASP A 168 -1.23 -14.10 8.27
N PHE A 169 -0.39 -14.46 7.31
CA PHE A 169 -0.69 -14.37 5.88
C PHE A 169 -0.77 -15.76 5.25
N LYS A 170 -1.68 -15.92 4.28
CA LYS A 170 -1.77 -17.13 3.45
C LYS A 170 -2.26 -16.77 2.05
N ASN A 171 -2.02 -17.66 1.09
CA ASN A 171 -2.47 -17.49 -0.30
C ASN A 171 -1.99 -16.18 -0.94
N ILE A 172 -0.76 -15.74 -0.63
CA ILE A 172 -0.15 -14.58 -1.27
C ILE A 172 0.10 -14.93 -2.74
N LYS A 173 -0.56 -14.21 -3.64
CA LYS A 173 -0.49 -14.42 -5.10
C LYS A 173 -0.28 -13.07 -5.77
N LEU A 174 0.43 -13.10 -6.89
CA LEU A 174 0.66 -11.93 -7.73
C LEU A 174 0.32 -12.30 -9.17
N LEU A 175 -0.50 -11.48 -9.83
CA LEU A 175 -0.81 -11.61 -11.24
C LEU A 175 -0.26 -10.39 -11.97
N ASN A 176 0.67 -10.62 -12.91
CA ASN A 176 1.19 -9.56 -13.75
C ASN A 176 0.19 -9.23 -14.87
N LEU A 177 -0.23 -7.97 -14.96
CA LEU A 177 -1.17 -7.49 -15.96
C LEU A 177 -0.49 -6.98 -17.24
N CYS A 178 0.85 -6.96 -17.27
CA CYS A 178 1.67 -6.55 -18.42
C CYS A 178 2.30 -7.75 -19.12
N GLY A 179 2.10 -7.89 -20.43
CA GLY A 179 2.62 -9.03 -21.19
C GLY A 179 2.38 -8.95 -22.71
N CYS A 180 2.71 -10.03 -23.41
CA CYS A 180 2.49 -10.13 -24.85
C CYS A 180 0.98 -10.12 -25.16
N MET A 181 0.54 -9.15 -25.96
CA MET A 181 -0.86 -9.02 -26.38
C MET A 181 -1.07 -9.37 -27.86
N ASP A 182 -0.11 -10.04 -28.48
CA ASP A 182 -0.29 -10.65 -29.82
C ASP A 182 -1.04 -11.97 -29.67
N ILE A 183 -2.23 -12.08 -30.29
CA ILE A 183 -3.10 -13.25 -30.16
C ILE A 183 -2.49 -14.52 -30.78
N GLU A 184 -1.54 -14.37 -31.69
CA GLU A 184 -0.84 -15.48 -32.34
C GLU A 184 0.33 -16.02 -31.48
N ALA A 185 0.73 -15.32 -30.42
CA ALA A 185 1.82 -15.75 -29.56
C ALA A 185 1.39 -16.82 -28.54
N LYS A 186 2.23 -17.84 -28.33
CA LYS A 186 2.00 -18.95 -27.38
C LYS A 186 1.79 -18.49 -25.94
N ASN A 187 2.39 -17.36 -25.56
CA ASN A 187 2.31 -16.81 -24.22
C ASN A 187 1.30 -15.66 -24.08
N PHE A 188 0.45 -15.43 -25.07
CA PHE A 188 -0.71 -14.56 -24.93
C PHE A 188 -1.60 -14.98 -23.76
N LYS A 189 -2.14 -13.99 -23.04
CA LYS A 189 -3.17 -14.18 -22.02
C LYS A 189 -4.20 -13.07 -22.14
N SER A 190 -5.48 -13.44 -22.05
CA SER A 190 -6.61 -12.50 -22.16
C SER A 190 -6.72 -11.51 -21.00
N HIS A 191 -6.00 -11.73 -19.89
CA HIS A 191 -5.98 -10.82 -18.75
C HIS A 191 -4.92 -9.72 -18.86
N PHE A 192 -4.07 -9.73 -19.88
CA PHE A 192 -3.13 -8.63 -20.09
C PHE A 192 -3.88 -7.36 -20.50
N ILE A 193 -3.52 -6.26 -19.86
CA ILE A 193 -4.09 -4.93 -20.11
C ILE A 193 -3.02 -3.95 -20.62
N LYS A 194 -1.74 -4.21 -20.28
CA LYS A 194 -0.60 -3.41 -20.74
C LYS A 194 0.24 -4.24 -21.70
N LYS A 195 0.42 -3.71 -22.91
CA LYS A 195 1.14 -4.39 -23.98
C LYS A 195 2.65 -4.35 -23.73
N ASP A 196 3.28 -5.51 -23.80
CA ASP A 196 4.73 -5.68 -23.90
C ASP A 196 5.05 -6.79 -24.90
N ASN A 197 4.97 -6.44 -26.19
CA ASN A 197 5.19 -7.41 -27.27
C ASN A 197 6.67 -7.83 -27.42
N SER A 198 7.60 -7.17 -26.74
CA SER A 198 8.98 -7.64 -26.67
C SER A 198 9.09 -9.02 -26.01
N LYS A 199 8.09 -9.40 -25.20
CA LYS A 199 7.98 -10.68 -24.52
C LYS A 199 7.26 -11.77 -25.34
N CYS A 200 6.82 -11.51 -26.56
CA CYS A 200 6.06 -12.50 -27.34
C CYS A 200 6.92 -13.72 -27.71
N ILE A 201 6.35 -14.91 -27.53
CA ILE A 201 6.96 -16.20 -27.86
C ILE A 201 6.08 -16.88 -28.90
N TYR A 202 6.64 -17.19 -30.08
CA TYR A 202 5.93 -17.85 -31.19
C TYR A 202 6.25 -19.34 -31.30
#